data_AF-A0A8C3CYS3-F1
#
_entry.id   AF-A0A8C3CYS3-F1
#
_cell.length_a   1.000
_cell.length_b   1.000
_cell.length_c   1.000
_cell.angle_alpha   90.00
_cell.angle_beta   90.00
_cell.angle_gamma   90.00
#
_symmetry.space_group_name_H-M   'P 1'
#
loop_
_entity.id
_entity.type
_entity.pdbx_description
1 polymer ?
#
loop_
_entity_poly.entity_id
_entity_poly.type
_entity_poly.pdbx_seq_one_letter_code
_entity_poly.pdbx_strand_id
1 'polypeptide(L)'
;TCAPCPTATLPKQQHQLQTYERNDFRGRMLEFRSDCPSLQENNCGDILSHHIPKGFWRLQHLLQPGKYRQFSDWGTITARVGSFQPTLDIS
;
A
#
# COMPACT_ATOMS: atom_id res chain seq x y z
N THR A 1 -5.15 -17.13 -2.95
CA THR A 1 -4.24 -16.67 -1.88
C THR A 1 -3.28 -15.66 -2.50
N CYS A 2 -3.13 -14.47 -1.92
CA CYS A 2 -2.15 -13.48 -2.40
C CYS A 2 -0.74 -14.03 -2.11
N ALA A 3 0.09 -14.29 -3.13
CA ALA A 3 1.47 -14.73 -2.98
C ALA A 3 2.43 -13.55 -2.74
N PRO A 4 3.47 -13.67 -1.89
CA PRO A 4 4.45 -12.60 -1.72
C PRO A 4 5.26 -12.41 -3.02
N CYS A 5 5.32 -11.18 -3.54
CA CYS A 5 6.18 -10.83 -4.68
C CYS A 5 7.67 -10.99 -4.33
N PRO A 6 8.56 -11.29 -5.31
CA PRO A 6 10.00 -11.35 -5.07
C PRO A 6 10.55 -9.95 -4.73
N THR A 7 10.83 -9.76 -3.45
CA THR A 7 11.33 -8.54 -2.83
C THR A 7 12.66 -8.05 -3.40
N ALA A 8 12.76 -6.77 -3.79
CA ALA A 8 14.05 -6.10 -3.93
C ALA A 8 14.51 -5.66 -2.53
N THR A 9 15.70 -6.09 -2.11
CA THR A 9 16.23 -5.87 -0.75
C THR A 9 16.67 -4.41 -0.55
N LEU A 10 15.72 -3.49 -0.32
CA LEU A 10 16.02 -2.19 0.26
C LEU A 10 16.38 -2.35 1.74
N PRO A 11 17.29 -1.52 2.30
CA PRO A 11 17.57 -1.55 3.73
C PRO A 11 16.24 -1.35 4.47
N LYS A 12 15.97 -2.24 5.44
CA LYS A 12 14.77 -2.34 6.28
C LYS A 12 14.53 -1.10 7.14
N GLN A 13 14.56 0.11 6.58
CA GLN A 13 13.92 1.24 7.23
C GLN A 13 12.46 0.86 7.43
N GLN A 14 11.93 1.11 8.61
CA GLN A 14 10.65 0.62 9.13
C GLN A 14 9.45 1.12 8.32
N HIS A 15 9.27 0.64 7.10
CA HIS A 15 8.13 0.93 6.25
C HIS A 15 7.07 -0.13 6.50
N GLN A 16 5.88 0.33 6.86
CA GLN A 16 4.75 -0.55 7.10
C GLN A 16 3.53 0.13 6.52
N LEU A 17 2.88 -0.60 5.63
CA LEU A 17 1.63 -0.23 4.99
C LEU A 17 0.65 -1.37 5.19
N GLN A 18 -0.56 -1.03 5.59
CA GLN A 18 -1.66 -1.96 5.77
C GLN A 18 -2.77 -1.53 4.80
N THR A 19 -3.28 -2.46 4.02
CA THR A 19 -4.31 -2.20 3.02
C THR A 19 -5.49 -3.11 3.29
N TYR A 20 -6.66 -2.61 2.97
CA TYR A 20 -7.93 -3.24 3.29
C TYR A 20 -8.83 -3.18 2.06
N GLU A 21 -9.46 -4.32 1.78
CA GLU A 21 -10.40 -4.50 0.67
C GLU A 21 -11.78 -3.86 0.94
N ARG A 22 -12.04 -3.28 2.13
CA ARG A 22 -13.20 -2.43 2.38
C ARG A 22 -12.81 -1.08 2.98
N ASN A 23 -13.73 -0.13 2.94
CA ASN A 23 -13.61 1.16 3.64
C ASN A 23 -13.51 0.96 5.16
N ASP A 24 -13.03 1.97 5.88
CA ASP A 24 -12.93 1.99 7.34
C ASP A 24 -12.09 0.86 7.96
N PHE A 25 -11.05 0.40 7.24
CA PHE A 25 -10.13 -0.66 7.68
C PHE A 25 -10.84 -2.00 7.95
N ARG A 26 -11.84 -2.33 7.10
CA ARG A 26 -12.65 -3.55 7.21
C ARG A 26 -12.30 -4.55 6.10
N GLY A 27 -12.80 -5.77 6.23
CA GLY A 27 -12.53 -6.85 5.27
C GLY A 27 -11.18 -7.50 5.50
N ARG A 28 -10.64 -8.17 4.49
CA ARG A 28 -9.29 -8.74 4.58
C ARG A 28 -8.21 -7.65 4.54
N MET A 29 -7.22 -7.85 5.40
CA MET A 29 -6.09 -6.95 5.56
C MET A 29 -4.87 -7.57 4.89
N LEU A 30 -4.14 -6.75 4.14
CA LEU A 30 -2.83 -7.11 3.60
C LEU A 30 -1.80 -6.11 4.09
N GLU A 31 -0.73 -6.62 4.69
CA GLU A 31 0.37 -5.82 5.17
C GLU A 31 1.56 -5.93 4.21
N PHE A 32 2.09 -4.78 3.82
CA PHE A 32 3.26 -4.63 2.98
C PHE A 32 4.37 -3.99 3.80
N ARG A 33 5.56 -4.60 3.71
CA ARG A 33 6.80 -4.11 4.35
C ARG A 33 7.92 -3.86 3.32
N SER A 34 7.65 -4.20 2.08
CA SER A 34 8.59 -4.18 0.97
C SER A 34 7.89 -3.76 -0.31
N ASP A 35 8.66 -3.54 -1.38
CA ASP A 35 8.12 -3.25 -2.70
C ASP A 35 7.28 -4.41 -3.23
N CYS A 36 6.20 -4.08 -3.93
CA CYS A 36 5.31 -5.01 -4.60
C CYS A 36 4.91 -4.42 -5.96
N PRO A 37 5.57 -4.82 -7.06
CA PRO A 37 5.31 -4.26 -8.38
C PRO A 37 3.98 -4.72 -9.01
N SER A 38 3.40 -5.84 -8.56
CA SER A 38 2.22 -6.46 -9.17
C SER A 38 1.18 -6.91 -8.14
N LEU A 39 0.31 -6.00 -7.69
CA LEU A 39 -0.84 -6.35 -6.85
C LEU A 39 -1.98 -6.99 -7.65
N GLN A 40 -2.12 -6.56 -8.91
CA GLN A 40 -3.21 -6.99 -9.78
C GLN A 40 -3.07 -8.46 -10.19
N GLU A 41 -1.85 -8.91 -10.49
CA GLU A 41 -1.54 -10.33 -10.76
C GLU A 41 -1.98 -11.24 -9.60
N ASN A 42 -2.00 -10.67 -8.40
CA ASN A 42 -2.19 -11.39 -7.17
C ASN A 42 -3.63 -11.25 -6.62
N ASN A 43 -4.53 -10.61 -7.37
CA ASN A 43 -5.90 -10.26 -6.95
C ASN A 43 -5.93 -9.43 -5.65
N CYS A 44 -4.87 -8.68 -5.36
CA CYS A 44 -4.75 -7.82 -4.18
C CYS A 44 -4.84 -6.32 -4.55
N GLY A 45 -5.23 -6.01 -5.80
CA GLY A 45 -5.20 -4.66 -6.34
C GLY A 45 -6.39 -3.79 -5.95
N ASP A 46 -7.49 -4.34 -5.44
CA ASP A 46 -8.68 -3.58 -5.03
C ASP A 46 -8.58 -3.15 -3.56
N ILE A 47 -8.14 -1.91 -3.34
CA ILE A 47 -7.83 -1.36 -2.03
C ILE A 47 -8.71 -0.15 -1.78
N LEU A 48 -9.62 -0.32 -0.82
CA LEU A 48 -10.63 0.67 -0.49
C LEU A 48 -10.22 1.54 0.70
N SER A 49 -9.45 1.00 1.64
CA SER A 49 -8.80 1.78 2.70
C SER A 49 -7.39 1.28 2.99
N HIS A 50 -6.52 2.17 3.47
CA HIS A 50 -5.15 1.80 3.83
C HIS A 50 -4.59 2.67 4.95
N HIS A 51 -3.69 2.11 5.73
CA HIS A 51 -3.07 2.73 6.90
C HIS A 51 -1.56 2.59 6.77
N ILE A 52 -0.86 3.71 6.90
CA ILE A 52 0.60 3.75 6.89
C ILE A 52 1.06 4.08 8.30
N PRO A 53 1.25 3.08 9.16
CA PRO A 53 1.76 3.29 10.51
C PRO A 53 3.18 3.84 10.51
N LYS A 54 4.02 3.47 9.53
CA LYS A 54 5.41 3.95 9.45
C LYS A 54 5.94 4.04 8.02
N GLY A 55 6.78 5.05 7.80
CA GLY A 55 7.46 5.30 6.52
C GLY A 55 6.57 5.97 5.47
N PHE A 56 7.14 6.21 4.30
CA PHE A 56 6.42 6.77 3.15
C PHE A 56 6.22 5.69 2.08
N TRP A 57 5.10 5.78 1.36
CA TRP A 57 4.76 4.81 0.33
C TRP A 57 4.38 5.52 -0.95
N ARG A 58 4.80 4.96 -2.09
CA ARG A 58 4.49 5.46 -3.42
C ARG A 58 3.67 4.41 -4.17
N LEU A 59 2.54 4.83 -4.72
CA LEU A 59 1.69 4.02 -5.60
C LEU A 59 1.61 4.71 -6.96
N GLN A 60 0.71 5.69 -7.04
CA GLN A 60 0.56 6.67 -8.11
C GLN A 60 0.91 8.07 -7.59
N HIS A 61 0.64 8.29 -6.30
CA HIS A 61 1.01 9.49 -5.55
C HIS A 61 1.84 9.09 -4.33
N LEU A 62 2.56 10.07 -3.78
CA LEU A 62 3.27 9.91 -2.52
C LEU A 62 2.25 9.92 -1.38
N LEU A 63 2.25 8.86 -0.59
CA LEU A 63 1.44 8.70 0.59
C LEU A 63 2.27 8.98 1.84
N GLN A 64 1.74 9.88 2.66
CA GLN A 64 2.31 10.19 3.95
C GLN A 64 1.84 9.18 5.01
N PRO A 65 2.62 8.94 6.08
CA PRO A 65 2.17 8.15 7.21
C PRO A 65 0.85 8.69 7.78
N GLY A 66 -0.17 7.84 7.85
CA GLY A 66 -1.54 8.28 8.11
C GLY A 66 -2.59 7.20 7.91
N LYS A 67 -3.83 7.53 8.27
CA LYS A 67 -5.02 6.66 8.19
C LYS A 67 -5.91 7.11 7.06
N TYR A 68 -5.95 6.36 5.96
CA TYR A 68 -6.75 6.67 4.80
C TYR A 68 -7.95 5.74 4.72
N ARG A 69 -9.14 6.26 5.03
CA ARG A 69 -10.36 5.44 5.21
C ARG A 69 -11.09 5.10 3.92
N GLN A 70 -10.79 5.81 2.83
CA GLN A 70 -11.44 5.68 1.53
C GLN A 70 -10.47 6.08 0.41
N PHE A 71 -10.62 5.50 -0.78
CA PHE A 71 -9.74 5.75 -1.93
C PHE A 71 -9.61 7.23 -2.32
N SER A 72 -10.66 8.03 -2.15
CA SER A 72 -10.60 9.48 -2.44
C SER A 72 -9.64 10.23 -1.51
N ASP A 73 -9.35 9.70 -0.32
CA ASP A 73 -8.53 10.37 0.71
C ASP A 73 -7.06 10.50 0.29
N TRP A 74 -6.59 9.61 -0.60
CA TRP A 74 -5.24 9.64 -1.13
C TRP A 74 -5.15 10.10 -2.59
N GLY A 75 -6.18 10.80 -3.06
CA GLY A 75 -6.16 11.47 -4.36
C GLY A 75 -6.35 10.54 -5.57
N THR A 76 -6.81 9.31 -5.37
CA THR A 76 -7.18 8.43 -6.49
C THR A 76 -8.68 8.47 -6.77
N ILE A 77 -9.02 8.30 -8.04
CA ILE A 77 -10.39 8.11 -8.52
C ILE A 77 -10.85 6.64 -8.44
N THR A 78 -9.93 5.70 -8.26
CA THR A 78 -10.24 4.27 -8.20
C THR A 78 -9.58 3.58 -7.00
N ALA A 79 -10.22 2.54 -6.50
CA ALA A 79 -9.64 1.64 -5.50
C ALA A 79 -8.51 0.76 -6.07
N ARG A 80 -8.29 0.78 -7.39
CA ARG A 80 -7.36 -0.13 -8.05
C ARG A 80 -5.93 0.39 -7.95
N VAL A 81 -5.08 -0.36 -7.27
CA VAL A 81 -3.65 -0.10 -7.12
C VAL A 81 -2.86 -1.13 -7.91
N GLY A 82 -1.93 -0.65 -8.74
CA GLY A 82 -1.05 -1.51 -9.53
C GLY A 82 0.15 -2.02 -8.73
N SER A 83 0.81 -1.11 -8.02
CA SER A 83 2.05 -1.36 -7.30
C SER A 83 2.17 -0.54 -6.02
N PHE A 84 2.96 -1.04 -5.08
CA PHE A 84 3.41 -0.33 -3.88
C PHE A 84 4.93 -0.28 -3.84
N GLN A 85 5.49 0.89 -3.59
CA GLN A 85 6.92 1.04 -3.32
C GLN A 85 7.14 1.83 -2.03
N PRO A 86 7.80 1.26 -1.01
CA PRO A 86 8.29 2.04 0.11
C PRO A 86 9.32 3.07 -0.40
N THR A 87 9.26 4.29 0.12
CA THR A 87 10.15 5.39 -0.24
C THR A 87 10.83 5.93 1.01
N LEU A 88 12.15 6.05 0.96
CA LEU A 88 13.00 6.51 2.08
C LEU A 88 13.16 8.03 2.11
N ASP A 89 12.72 8.72 1.07
CA ASP A 89 13.15 10.09 0.77
C ASP A 89 11.96 11.00 0.41
N ILE A 90 11.81 12.05 1.21
CA ILE A 90 11.02 13.25 0.87
C ILE A 90 11.89 14.52 1.00
N SER A 91 13.22 14.37 0.86
CA SER A 91 14.18 15.48 1.00
C SER A 91 14.11 16.45 -0.18
#